data_AF-A0A2A2XVF2-F1
#
_entry.id   AF-A0A2A2XVF2-F1
#
_cell.length_a   1.000
_cell.length_b   1.000
_cell.length_c   1.000
_cell.angle_alpha   90.00
_cell.angle_beta   90.00
_cell.angle_gamma   90.00
#
_symmetry.space_group_name_H-M   'P 1'
#
loop_
_entity.id
_entity.type
_entity.pdbx_description
1 polymer ?
#
loop_
_entity_poly.entity_id
_entity_poly.type
_entity_poly.pdbx_seq_one_letter_code
_entity_poly.pdbx_strand_id
1 'polypeptide(L)'
;MNDLGFKAACIALHLAIAASAYAVAGDFEKPPEKEDIDSIFQEGFTKSLERLESIFVLHHKPTSIGSSLNSATENFTAWLDIWRWCKIFSTSGEWDSDALLDQDLARELMSDPVISRMFFSTICGQDSVPQTLKTLGSIRAAHPKKWREYASLAIAIAVVNDTPVPPSWPHHQVNPQLVPKIVLPVEQQFSRWVTANEARQLLLDPRKLSPLQLKFVVDAFVTEDELMWARKNVRLTRATFERAYFQISYSRDRLHAQKYNWDAGAYTLGAIRKQGGICVDQAYYAAIAGKALGLPTLFFTGQGSDGGHAWFGYMRSDDRWVIDCGRYSQQNFTVGEALDPQTWQPISDHELELLAAHFRDKPEFTASMNTLAVAEILENVGESQRAGQAFEKAVQLCPKNPEAWLAVGKFLERSGSPTKKRIALHEQAVTQFANQADLKVFHQQALANIYQEMGDTSSLKKIEQLILSQNRLKRSDLSVGMAASQLSNLLEEGNIPEAEKLFRRQIHSLGQTGGGNFYYDIAEPYIRVLIAKGNKSEARRNIALVRRKLATDSGGILGASLDELEVSAK
;
A
#
# COMPACT_ATOMS: atom_id res chain seq x y z
N MET A 1 -65.17 10.57 -24.39
CA MET A 1 -64.30 9.44 -24.80
C MET A 1 -62.90 9.86 -25.29
N ASN A 2 -62.34 11.04 -24.93
CA ASN A 2 -61.02 11.47 -25.44
C ASN A 2 -59.94 11.76 -24.38
N ASP A 3 -60.21 11.60 -23.09
CA ASP A 3 -59.25 12.00 -22.03
C ASP A 3 -58.30 10.85 -21.59
N LEU A 4 -58.76 9.60 -21.71
CA LEU A 4 -57.90 8.41 -21.46
C LEU A 4 -56.88 8.18 -22.57
N GLY A 5 -57.24 8.46 -23.84
CA GLY A 5 -56.32 8.34 -24.97
C GLY A 5 -55.21 9.39 -24.94
N PHE A 6 -55.52 10.61 -24.48
CA PHE A 6 -54.53 11.69 -24.38
C PHE A 6 -53.57 11.48 -23.21
N LYS A 7 -54.04 11.02 -22.05
CA LYS A 7 -53.16 10.66 -20.92
C LYS A 7 -52.30 9.43 -21.22
N ALA A 8 -52.83 8.41 -21.89
CA ALA A 8 -52.05 7.27 -22.33
C ALA A 8 -51.01 7.67 -23.39
N ALA A 9 -51.34 8.58 -24.32
CA ALA A 9 -50.41 9.13 -25.29
C ALA A 9 -49.34 10.02 -24.65
N CYS A 10 -49.66 10.83 -23.63
CA CYS A 10 -48.67 11.64 -22.91
C CYS A 10 -47.75 10.78 -22.03
N ILE A 11 -48.25 9.71 -21.40
CA ILE A 11 -47.43 8.75 -20.65
C ILE A 11 -46.56 7.92 -21.61
N ALA A 12 -47.10 7.47 -22.74
CA ALA A 12 -46.33 6.79 -23.77
C ALA A 12 -45.30 7.71 -24.43
N LEU A 13 -45.59 9.02 -24.58
CA LEU A 13 -44.65 10.01 -25.10
C LEU A 13 -43.60 10.38 -24.05
N HIS A 14 -43.92 10.43 -22.75
CA HIS A 14 -42.92 10.60 -21.69
C HIS A 14 -42.05 9.35 -21.51
N LEU A 15 -42.62 8.15 -21.64
CA LEU A 15 -41.86 6.90 -21.68
C LEU A 15 -41.06 6.75 -22.98
N ALA A 16 -41.52 7.30 -24.11
CA ALA A 16 -40.79 7.29 -25.38
C ALA A 16 -39.74 8.40 -25.46
N ILE A 17 -39.94 9.55 -24.80
CA ILE A 17 -38.94 10.62 -24.64
C ILE A 17 -37.91 10.23 -23.58
N ALA A 18 -38.32 9.53 -22.52
CA ALA A 18 -37.38 8.83 -21.64
C ALA A 18 -36.64 7.76 -22.44
N ALA A 19 -37.32 6.85 -23.15
CA ALA A 19 -36.67 5.82 -23.95
C ALA A 19 -35.76 6.37 -25.07
N SER A 20 -36.06 7.55 -25.64
CA SER A 20 -35.22 8.20 -26.66
C SER A 20 -34.08 9.02 -26.06
N ALA A 21 -34.23 9.58 -24.86
CA ALA A 21 -33.13 10.16 -24.09
C ALA A 21 -32.22 9.08 -23.47
N TYR A 22 -32.73 7.87 -23.27
CA TYR A 22 -32.00 6.67 -22.86
C TYR A 22 -31.27 5.97 -24.03
N ALA A 23 -31.55 6.35 -25.28
CA ALA A 23 -31.06 5.64 -26.46
C ALA A 23 -29.61 5.97 -26.86
N VAL A 24 -28.96 6.97 -26.23
CA VAL A 24 -27.58 7.33 -26.57
C VAL A 24 -26.54 6.62 -25.69
N ALA A 25 -26.90 6.16 -24.48
CA ALA A 25 -25.97 5.47 -23.57
C ALA A 25 -26.42 4.05 -23.13
N GLY A 26 -27.52 3.55 -23.67
CA GLY A 26 -28.16 2.30 -23.23
C GLY A 26 -27.57 1.00 -23.80
N ASP A 27 -26.49 1.08 -24.58
CA ASP A 27 -25.85 -0.09 -25.16
C ASP A 27 -24.41 -0.24 -24.64
N PHE A 28 -24.28 -0.73 -23.40
CA PHE A 28 -22.97 -1.11 -22.84
C PHE A 28 -22.28 -2.24 -23.61
N GLU A 29 -22.92 -2.80 -24.65
CA GLU A 29 -22.26 -3.69 -25.61
C GLU A 29 -21.35 -2.93 -26.58
N LYS A 30 -21.41 -1.59 -26.64
CA LYS A 30 -20.51 -0.72 -27.39
C LYS A 30 -19.59 0.09 -26.48
N PRO A 31 -18.35 0.36 -26.91
CA PRO A 31 -17.45 1.24 -26.15
C PRO A 31 -18.02 2.66 -26.14
N PRO A 32 -17.72 3.45 -25.09
CA PRO A 32 -18.11 4.86 -25.06
C PRO A 32 -17.47 5.62 -26.22
N GLU A 33 -18.27 6.41 -26.91
CA GLU A 33 -17.85 7.26 -28.03
C GLU A 33 -17.54 8.68 -27.56
N LYS A 34 -17.00 9.50 -28.46
CA LYS A 34 -16.63 10.89 -28.14
C LYS A 34 -17.88 11.70 -27.75
N GLU A 35 -18.99 11.45 -28.43
CA GLU A 35 -20.28 12.07 -28.20
C GLU A 35 -20.82 11.79 -26.79
N ASP A 36 -20.58 10.59 -26.27
CA ASP A 36 -20.94 10.21 -24.90
C ASP A 36 -20.18 11.04 -23.87
N ILE A 37 -18.86 11.18 -24.09
CA ILE A 37 -18.00 11.99 -23.23
C ILE A 37 -18.42 13.46 -23.34
N ASP A 38 -18.62 13.99 -24.54
CA ASP A 38 -19.09 15.36 -24.73
C ASP A 38 -20.42 15.63 -24.02
N SER A 39 -21.36 14.68 -24.05
CA SER A 39 -22.60 14.75 -23.29
C SER A 39 -22.37 14.84 -21.79
N ILE A 40 -21.38 14.14 -21.22
CA ILE A 40 -21.08 14.19 -19.79
C ILE A 40 -20.64 15.60 -19.37
N PHE A 41 -19.76 16.21 -20.16
CA PHE A 41 -19.27 17.57 -19.86
C PHE A 41 -20.36 18.64 -20.04
N GLN A 42 -21.31 18.43 -20.95
CA GLN A 42 -22.46 19.32 -21.13
C GLN A 42 -23.49 19.19 -20.00
N GLU A 43 -23.76 17.96 -19.57
CA GLU A 43 -24.73 17.63 -18.52
C GLU A 43 -24.20 17.95 -17.11
N GLY A 44 -22.89 17.79 -16.90
CA GLY A 44 -22.19 17.90 -15.63
C GLY A 44 -22.04 16.55 -14.93
N PHE A 45 -20.90 16.34 -14.28
CA PHE A 45 -20.49 15.03 -13.73
C PHE A 45 -21.47 14.41 -12.73
N THR A 46 -22.09 15.21 -11.84
CA THR A 46 -23.05 14.70 -10.86
C THR A 46 -24.30 14.11 -11.52
N LYS A 47 -24.88 14.81 -12.50
CA LYS A 47 -26.07 14.32 -13.22
C LYS A 47 -25.73 13.12 -14.10
N SER A 48 -24.58 13.16 -14.77
CA SER A 48 -24.11 12.03 -15.56
C SER A 48 -23.80 10.80 -14.70
N LEU A 49 -23.31 10.98 -13.47
CA LEU A 49 -23.11 9.90 -12.51
C LEU A 49 -24.45 9.20 -12.19
N GLU A 50 -25.47 9.96 -11.77
CA GLU A 50 -26.81 9.43 -11.47
C GLU A 50 -27.45 8.72 -12.67
N ARG A 51 -27.26 9.28 -13.88
CA ARG A 51 -27.71 8.69 -15.14
C ARG A 51 -27.01 7.34 -15.39
N LEU A 52 -25.68 7.30 -15.30
CA LEU A 52 -24.90 6.07 -15.51
C LEU A 52 -25.28 5.00 -14.49
N GLU A 53 -25.40 5.36 -13.21
CA GLU A 53 -25.85 4.44 -12.15
C GLU A 53 -27.22 3.83 -12.46
N SER A 54 -28.18 4.65 -12.88
CA SER A 54 -29.51 4.19 -13.29
C SER A 54 -29.46 3.19 -14.45
N ILE A 55 -28.61 3.43 -15.46
CA ILE A 55 -28.44 2.52 -16.60
C ILE A 55 -27.76 1.22 -16.14
N PHE A 56 -26.69 1.29 -15.33
CA PHE A 56 -26.03 0.10 -14.78
C PHE A 56 -27.00 -0.79 -14.01
N VAL A 57 -27.89 -0.21 -13.22
CA VAL A 57 -28.91 -0.93 -12.45
C VAL A 57 -29.90 -1.66 -13.36
N LEU A 58 -30.33 -1.04 -14.46
CA LEU A 58 -31.24 -1.66 -15.43
C LEU A 58 -30.59 -2.82 -16.20
N HIS A 59 -29.29 -2.69 -16.52
CA HIS A 59 -28.55 -3.69 -17.28
C HIS A 59 -27.93 -4.80 -16.41
N HIS A 60 -27.76 -4.58 -15.11
CA HIS A 60 -27.23 -5.57 -14.19
C HIS A 60 -28.20 -6.73 -13.96
N LYS A 61 -28.02 -7.84 -14.71
CA LYS A 61 -28.68 -9.12 -14.45
C LYS A 61 -27.84 -9.95 -13.46
N PRO A 62 -28.39 -10.39 -12.31
CA PRO A 62 -27.66 -11.09 -11.24
C PRO A 62 -26.89 -12.35 -11.68
N THR A 63 -27.25 -12.95 -12.82
CA THR A 63 -26.68 -14.20 -13.34
C THR A 63 -25.66 -14.02 -14.46
N SER A 64 -25.43 -12.80 -14.96
CA SER A 64 -24.66 -12.56 -16.20
C SER A 64 -23.18 -12.23 -16.01
N ILE A 65 -22.74 -11.87 -14.81
CA ILE A 65 -21.33 -11.56 -14.53
C ILE A 65 -20.62 -12.88 -14.20
N GLY A 66 -20.28 -13.61 -15.27
CA GLY A 66 -19.61 -14.90 -15.17
C GLY A 66 -19.57 -15.73 -16.46
N SER A 67 -20.24 -15.32 -17.54
CA SER A 67 -20.25 -16.07 -18.80
C SER A 67 -19.99 -15.18 -20.02
N SER A 68 -18.77 -14.68 -20.17
CA SER A 68 -18.03 -14.67 -21.45
C SER A 68 -16.81 -13.75 -21.35
N LEU A 69 -15.66 -14.29 -21.72
CA LEU A 69 -14.40 -13.57 -21.95
C LEU A 69 -14.44 -12.77 -23.28
N ASN A 70 -15.54 -12.06 -23.56
CA ASN A 70 -15.78 -11.38 -24.84
C ASN A 70 -15.86 -9.85 -24.66
N SER A 71 -15.62 -9.13 -25.75
CA SER A 71 -15.67 -7.66 -25.95
C SER A 71 -16.77 -6.91 -25.19
N ALA A 72 -17.93 -7.52 -24.94
CA ALA A 72 -18.98 -6.95 -24.09
C ALA A 72 -18.51 -6.63 -22.65
N THR A 73 -17.56 -7.41 -22.11
CA THR A 73 -16.94 -7.15 -20.80
C THR A 73 -15.93 -6.01 -20.85
N GLU A 74 -15.24 -5.80 -21.97
CA GLU A 74 -14.30 -4.68 -22.15
C GLU A 74 -15.03 -3.34 -22.31
N ASN A 75 -16.11 -3.32 -23.09
CA ASN A 75 -16.96 -2.16 -23.28
C ASN A 75 -17.66 -1.76 -21.97
N PHE A 76 -18.22 -2.73 -21.25
CA PHE A 76 -18.75 -2.52 -19.91
C PHE A 76 -17.70 -1.98 -18.94
N THR A 77 -16.47 -2.48 -19.01
CA THR A 77 -15.36 -1.95 -18.19
C THR A 77 -15.03 -0.50 -18.53
N ALA A 78 -15.02 -0.13 -19.81
CA ALA A 78 -14.78 1.25 -20.23
C ALA A 78 -15.88 2.21 -19.71
N TRP A 79 -17.14 1.79 -19.75
CA TRP A 79 -18.24 2.54 -19.14
C TRP A 79 -18.12 2.64 -17.62
N LEU A 80 -17.67 1.57 -16.94
CA LEU A 80 -17.38 1.63 -15.50
C LEU A 80 -16.25 2.62 -15.19
N ASP A 81 -15.21 2.67 -16.01
CA ASP A 81 -14.12 3.64 -15.85
C ASP A 81 -14.62 5.08 -16.05
N ILE A 82 -15.53 5.32 -17.00
CA ILE A 82 -16.23 6.60 -17.14
C ILE A 82 -17.04 6.94 -15.89
N TRP A 83 -17.79 5.97 -15.33
CA TRP A 83 -18.52 6.18 -14.07
C TRP A 83 -17.58 6.53 -12.91
N ARG A 84 -16.43 5.84 -12.78
CA ARG A 84 -15.40 6.16 -11.78
C ARG A 84 -14.87 7.59 -11.96
N TRP A 85 -14.67 8.04 -13.20
CA TRP A 85 -14.29 9.43 -13.48
C TRP A 85 -15.39 10.41 -13.10
N CYS A 86 -16.65 10.17 -13.48
CA CYS A 86 -17.78 11.00 -13.08
C CYS A 86 -17.87 11.12 -11.55
N LYS A 87 -17.64 10.02 -10.82
CA LYS A 87 -17.63 9.99 -9.36
C LYS A 87 -16.50 10.82 -8.76
N ILE A 88 -15.30 10.73 -9.32
CA ILE A 88 -14.18 11.59 -8.90
C ILE A 88 -14.52 13.06 -9.16
N PHE A 89 -14.92 13.39 -10.39
CA PHE A 89 -15.12 14.78 -10.80
C PHE A 89 -16.39 15.41 -10.23
N SER A 90 -17.40 14.63 -9.81
CA SER A 90 -18.56 15.16 -9.09
C SER A 90 -18.20 15.73 -7.72
N THR A 91 -17.07 15.30 -7.13
CA THR A 91 -16.56 15.83 -5.86
C THR A 91 -15.58 17.00 -6.04
N SER A 92 -15.33 17.45 -7.28
CA SER A 92 -14.27 18.45 -7.54
C SER A 92 -14.51 19.82 -6.91
N GLY A 93 -15.76 20.13 -6.55
CA GLY A 93 -16.09 21.35 -5.80
C GLY A 93 -15.66 21.32 -4.33
N GLU A 94 -15.30 20.15 -3.81
CA GLU A 94 -14.82 19.95 -2.43
C GLU A 94 -13.28 19.98 -2.36
N TRP A 95 -12.60 20.03 -3.51
CA TRP A 95 -11.15 20.05 -3.57
C TRP A 95 -10.63 21.43 -3.14
N ASP A 96 -9.53 21.44 -2.39
CA ASP A 96 -8.90 22.69 -1.95
C ASP A 96 -8.52 23.56 -3.16
N SER A 97 -8.72 24.87 -3.03
CA SER A 97 -9.05 25.82 -4.11
C SER A 97 -7.95 26.05 -5.17
N ASP A 98 -6.78 25.43 -5.02
CA ASP A 98 -5.67 25.47 -5.97
C ASP A 98 -5.66 24.31 -6.99
N ALA A 99 -6.55 23.32 -6.85
CA ALA A 99 -6.69 22.19 -7.78
C ALA A 99 -7.93 22.36 -8.68
N LEU A 100 -7.89 23.34 -9.58
CA LEU A 100 -8.91 23.46 -10.62
C LEU A 100 -8.89 22.21 -11.51
N LEU A 101 -10.08 21.65 -11.76
CA LEU A 101 -10.25 20.55 -12.71
C LEU A 101 -9.82 21.01 -14.11
N ASP A 102 -8.69 20.51 -14.58
CA ASP A 102 -8.26 20.62 -15.97
C ASP A 102 -9.23 19.79 -16.84
N GLN A 103 -10.19 20.49 -17.45
CA GLN A 103 -11.23 19.89 -18.28
C GLN A 103 -10.64 19.16 -19.49
N ASP A 104 -9.52 19.61 -20.04
CA ASP A 104 -8.89 18.96 -21.19
C ASP A 104 -8.18 17.68 -20.76
N LEU A 105 -7.48 17.69 -19.63
CA LEU A 105 -6.93 16.47 -19.06
C LEU A 105 -8.03 15.46 -18.73
N ALA A 106 -9.12 15.92 -18.10
CA ALA A 106 -10.27 15.06 -17.78
C ALA A 106 -10.85 14.40 -19.04
N ARG A 107 -11.04 15.17 -20.13
CA ARG A 107 -11.49 14.63 -21.42
C ARG A 107 -10.51 13.61 -21.97
N GLU A 108 -9.21 13.89 -21.94
CA GLU A 108 -8.18 12.96 -22.41
C GLU A 108 -8.17 11.65 -21.63
N LEU A 109 -8.26 11.71 -20.30
CA LEU A 109 -8.29 10.54 -19.43
C LEU A 109 -9.54 9.70 -19.72
N MET A 110 -10.72 10.32 -19.79
CA MET A 110 -11.99 9.64 -20.06
C MET A 110 -12.07 9.05 -21.47
N SER A 111 -11.36 9.64 -22.44
CA SER A 111 -11.37 9.17 -23.84
C SER A 111 -10.38 8.03 -24.10
N ASP A 112 -9.44 7.78 -23.18
CA ASP A 112 -8.44 6.72 -23.33
C ASP A 112 -8.71 5.59 -22.30
N PRO A 113 -9.34 4.48 -22.72
CA PRO A 113 -9.66 3.37 -21.81
C PRO A 113 -8.41 2.68 -21.27
N VAL A 114 -7.27 2.74 -21.97
CA VAL A 114 -6.01 2.15 -21.51
C VAL A 114 -5.43 2.97 -20.37
N ILE A 115 -5.37 4.30 -20.54
CA ILE A 115 -4.89 5.21 -19.47
C ILE A 115 -5.85 5.17 -18.28
N SER A 116 -7.17 5.19 -18.51
CA SER A 116 -8.17 5.07 -17.44
C SER A 116 -7.98 3.80 -16.61
N ARG A 117 -7.88 2.64 -17.27
CA ARG A 117 -7.67 1.36 -16.59
C ARG A 117 -6.36 1.33 -15.81
N MET A 118 -5.30 1.89 -16.40
CA MET A 118 -4.01 2.00 -15.74
C MET A 118 -4.06 2.91 -14.52
N PHE A 119 -4.77 4.03 -14.58
CA PHE A 119 -5.00 4.92 -13.44
C PHE A 119 -5.77 4.20 -12.32
N PHE A 120 -6.94 3.62 -12.62
CA PHE A 120 -7.79 2.96 -11.62
C PHE A 120 -7.22 1.66 -11.04
N SER A 121 -6.32 0.99 -11.74
CA SER A 121 -5.58 -0.17 -11.21
C SER A 121 -4.38 0.23 -10.33
N THR A 122 -3.96 1.50 -10.40
CA THR A 122 -2.82 2.03 -9.65
C THR A 122 -3.27 2.76 -8.38
N ILE A 123 -4.30 3.61 -8.47
CA ILE A 123 -4.74 4.38 -7.31
C ILE A 123 -5.28 3.48 -6.18
N CYS A 124 -5.13 3.93 -4.94
CA CYS A 124 -5.61 3.28 -3.74
C CYS A 124 -6.34 4.28 -2.82
N GLY A 125 -6.93 3.79 -1.73
CA GLY A 125 -7.74 4.63 -0.83
C GLY A 125 -6.93 5.67 -0.03
N GLN A 126 -5.60 5.56 -0.02
CA GLN A 126 -4.69 6.48 0.65
C GLN A 126 -4.25 7.64 -0.25
N ASP A 127 -4.46 7.55 -1.57
CA ASP A 127 -3.96 8.54 -2.50
C ASP A 127 -4.82 9.81 -2.49
N SER A 128 -4.16 10.96 -2.66
CA SER A 128 -4.82 12.22 -2.96
C SER A 128 -5.10 12.31 -4.45
N VAL A 129 -6.32 11.93 -4.86
CA VAL A 129 -6.77 12.03 -6.26
C VAL A 129 -6.61 13.46 -6.83
N PRO A 130 -6.98 14.55 -6.12
CA PRO A 130 -6.79 15.90 -6.65
C PRO A 130 -5.30 16.21 -6.93
N GLN A 131 -4.40 15.83 -6.02
CA GLN A 131 -2.97 16.08 -6.19
C GLN A 131 -2.35 15.20 -7.29
N THR A 132 -2.83 13.96 -7.42
CA THR A 132 -2.46 13.05 -8.51
C THR A 132 -2.82 13.67 -9.86
N LEU A 133 -4.06 14.15 -10.02
CA LEU A 133 -4.52 14.79 -11.26
C LEU A 133 -3.79 16.10 -11.56
N LYS A 134 -3.53 16.92 -10.54
CA LYS A 134 -2.71 18.13 -10.68
C LYS A 134 -1.32 17.80 -11.21
N THR A 135 -0.68 16.76 -10.67
CA THR A 135 0.63 16.29 -11.12
C THR A 135 0.59 15.82 -12.57
N LEU A 136 -0.42 15.02 -12.95
CA LEU A 136 -0.62 14.60 -14.34
C LEU A 136 -0.81 15.79 -15.28
N GLY A 137 -1.58 16.79 -14.86
CA GLY A 137 -1.79 18.04 -15.60
C GLY A 137 -0.48 18.81 -15.82
N SER A 138 0.34 18.96 -14.78
CA SER A 138 1.65 19.61 -14.89
C SER A 138 2.60 18.88 -15.86
N ILE A 139 2.64 17.54 -15.79
CA ILE A 139 3.45 16.71 -16.70
C ILE A 139 2.93 16.85 -18.14
N ARG A 140 1.61 16.74 -18.34
CA ARG A 140 0.97 16.87 -19.65
C ARG A 140 1.23 18.24 -20.28
N ALA A 141 1.10 19.32 -19.52
CA ALA A 141 1.31 20.69 -20.00
C ALA A 141 2.78 20.93 -20.41
N ALA A 142 3.73 20.43 -19.62
CA ALA A 142 5.16 20.57 -19.91
C ALA A 142 5.65 19.65 -21.04
N HIS A 143 5.06 18.45 -21.17
CA HIS A 143 5.53 17.39 -22.07
C HIS A 143 4.42 16.79 -22.93
N PRO A 144 3.62 17.58 -23.69
CA PRO A 144 2.37 17.13 -24.31
C PRO A 144 2.54 15.97 -25.30
N LYS A 145 3.71 15.88 -25.97
CA LYS A 145 4.02 14.79 -26.90
C LYS A 145 4.46 13.50 -26.20
N LYS A 146 5.14 13.62 -25.05
CA LYS A 146 5.80 12.49 -24.37
C LYS A 146 4.96 11.91 -23.24
N TRP A 147 4.10 12.70 -22.62
CA TRP A 147 3.18 12.27 -21.56
C TRP A 147 2.43 10.98 -21.94
N ARG A 148 1.83 10.91 -23.13
CA ARG A 148 1.10 9.71 -23.59
C ARG A 148 2.00 8.51 -23.85
N GLU A 149 3.16 8.74 -24.47
CA GLU A 149 4.15 7.67 -24.74
C GLU A 149 4.65 7.04 -23.43
N TYR A 150 4.73 7.83 -22.37
CA TYR A 150 5.21 7.43 -21.05
C TYR A 150 4.10 7.53 -19.98
N ALA A 151 2.85 7.21 -20.33
CA ALA A 151 1.71 7.38 -19.42
C ALA A 151 1.90 6.62 -18.11
N SER A 152 2.48 5.41 -18.16
CA SER A 152 2.77 4.62 -16.95
C SER A 152 3.74 5.31 -16.00
N LEU A 153 4.76 5.98 -16.53
CA LEU A 153 5.72 6.76 -15.76
C LEU A 153 5.07 8.00 -15.15
N ALA A 154 4.22 8.70 -15.91
CA ALA A 154 3.51 9.87 -15.41
C ALA A 154 2.56 9.50 -14.26
N ILE A 155 1.82 8.39 -14.39
CA ILE A 155 0.95 7.89 -13.32
C ILE A 155 1.76 7.49 -12.09
N ALA A 156 2.88 6.79 -12.26
CA ALA A 156 3.77 6.43 -11.14
C ALA A 156 4.32 7.66 -10.40
N ILE A 157 4.75 8.69 -11.13
CA ILE A 157 5.19 9.95 -10.53
C ILE A 157 4.03 10.63 -9.80
N ALA A 158 2.83 10.61 -10.37
CA ALA A 158 1.66 11.25 -9.78
C ALA A 158 1.28 10.64 -8.43
N VAL A 159 1.21 9.31 -8.33
CA VAL A 159 0.85 8.62 -7.07
C VAL A 159 1.99 8.56 -6.04
N VAL A 160 3.23 8.87 -6.43
CA VAL A 160 4.37 8.95 -5.49
C VAL A 160 4.56 10.38 -4.95
N ASN A 161 4.07 11.39 -5.68
CA ASN A 161 4.19 12.80 -5.33
C ASN A 161 2.85 13.41 -4.84
N ASP A 162 1.83 12.59 -4.64
CA ASP A 162 0.55 13.03 -4.09
C ASP A 162 0.60 13.28 -2.58
N THR A 163 1.61 12.70 -1.91
CA THR A 163 1.95 12.91 -0.51
C THR A 163 3.42 13.35 -0.36
N PRO A 164 3.75 14.16 0.67
CA PRO A 164 5.12 14.59 0.90
C PRO A 164 6.05 13.43 1.28
N VAL A 165 7.27 13.44 0.73
CA VAL A 165 8.32 12.48 1.11
C VAL A 165 8.61 12.58 2.62
N PRO A 166 8.58 11.46 3.36
CA PRO A 166 8.80 11.47 4.81
C PRO A 166 10.10 12.16 5.23
N PRO A 167 10.12 12.87 6.37
CA PRO A 167 11.34 13.47 6.92
C PRO A 167 12.43 12.44 7.25
N SER A 168 12.03 11.20 7.56
CA SER A 168 12.91 10.08 7.88
C SER A 168 13.52 9.41 6.64
N TRP A 169 13.11 9.78 5.42
CA TRP A 169 13.72 9.28 4.20
C TRP A 169 15.18 9.75 4.08
N PRO A 170 16.14 8.90 3.68
CA PRO A 170 15.94 7.51 3.23
C PRO A 170 15.89 6.48 4.36
N HIS A 171 16.46 6.80 5.52
CA HIS A 171 16.41 6.00 6.75
C HIS A 171 16.88 6.83 7.96
N HIS A 172 16.60 6.37 9.17
CA HIS A 172 16.91 7.09 10.41
C HIS A 172 18.42 7.18 10.75
N GLN A 173 19.26 6.29 10.22
CA GLN A 173 20.71 6.24 10.53
C GLN A 173 21.60 7.22 9.74
N VAL A 174 21.01 8.26 9.14
CA VAL A 174 21.75 9.33 8.49
C VAL A 174 21.12 10.66 8.85
N ASN A 175 21.95 11.68 9.11
CA ASN A 175 21.45 13.04 9.22
C ASN A 175 20.87 13.46 7.86
N PRO A 176 19.57 13.81 7.76
CA PRO A 176 18.94 14.17 6.49
C PRO A 176 19.65 15.30 5.72
N GLN A 177 20.36 16.20 6.43
CA GLN A 177 21.12 17.29 5.82
C GLN A 177 22.37 16.83 5.04
N LEU A 178 22.88 15.63 5.34
CA LEU A 178 24.02 15.04 4.63
C LEU A 178 23.58 14.32 3.35
N VAL A 179 22.30 13.95 3.25
CA VAL A 179 21.74 13.29 2.08
C VAL A 179 21.61 14.31 0.96
N PRO A 180 22.05 14.01 -0.28
CA PRO A 180 21.82 14.86 -1.45
C PRO A 180 20.35 14.77 -1.90
N LYS A 181 19.41 14.99 -0.97
CA LYS A 181 17.97 14.86 -1.17
C LYS A 181 17.47 16.05 -1.98
N ILE A 182 16.74 15.77 -3.06
CA ILE A 182 16.01 16.78 -3.81
C ILE A 182 14.68 16.21 -4.29
N VAL A 183 13.61 16.98 -4.09
CA VAL A 183 12.30 16.71 -4.69
C VAL A 183 12.15 17.74 -5.81
N LEU A 184 12.44 17.32 -7.04
CA LEU A 184 12.32 18.19 -8.21
C LEU A 184 10.83 18.48 -8.51
N PRO A 185 10.52 19.58 -9.21
CA PRO A 185 9.21 19.74 -9.85
C PRO A 185 8.86 18.51 -10.69
N VAL A 186 7.59 18.10 -10.69
CA VAL A 186 7.12 16.82 -11.25
C VAL A 186 7.40 16.69 -12.76
N GLU A 187 7.36 17.79 -13.50
CA GLU A 187 7.72 17.85 -14.91
C GLU A 187 9.22 17.62 -15.16
N GLN A 188 10.08 17.97 -14.20
CA GLN A 188 11.51 17.68 -14.25
C GLN A 188 11.80 16.25 -13.81
N GLN A 189 11.05 15.73 -12.82
CA GLN A 189 11.11 14.30 -12.47
C GLN A 189 10.74 13.44 -13.69
N PHE A 190 9.69 13.80 -14.42
CA PHE A 190 9.28 13.07 -15.61
C PHE A 190 10.34 13.13 -16.71
N SER A 191 10.83 14.33 -17.05
CA SER A 191 11.79 14.50 -18.15
C SER A 191 13.13 13.81 -17.90
N ARG A 192 13.59 13.68 -16.64
CA ARG A 192 14.85 12.99 -16.31
C ARG A 192 14.81 11.52 -16.72
N TRP A 193 13.68 10.84 -16.51
CA TRP A 193 13.53 9.43 -16.82
C TRP A 193 13.31 9.21 -18.32
N VAL A 194 12.53 10.08 -18.97
CA VAL A 194 12.38 10.07 -20.43
C VAL A 194 13.74 10.26 -21.12
N THR A 195 14.51 11.26 -20.71
CA THR A 195 15.83 11.56 -21.27
C THR A 195 16.79 10.38 -21.08
N ALA A 196 16.82 9.78 -19.87
CA ALA A 196 17.66 8.62 -19.60
C ALA A 196 17.27 7.39 -20.44
N ASN A 197 15.97 7.17 -20.65
CA ASN A 197 15.48 6.07 -21.49
C ASN A 197 15.85 6.27 -22.97
N GLU A 198 15.62 7.47 -23.51
CA GLU A 198 15.93 7.79 -24.91
C GLU A 198 17.43 7.74 -25.18
N ALA A 199 18.26 8.11 -24.20
CA ALA A 199 19.70 7.96 -24.24
C ALA A 199 20.18 6.50 -24.01
N ARG A 200 19.27 5.54 -23.83
CA ARG A 200 19.54 4.11 -23.57
C ARG A 200 20.44 3.89 -22.34
N GLN A 201 20.25 4.69 -21.30
CA GLN A 201 21.01 4.62 -20.05
C GLN A 201 20.34 3.75 -18.98
N LEU A 202 19.15 3.24 -19.26
CA LEU A 202 18.37 2.40 -18.34
C LEU A 202 18.47 0.92 -18.72
N LEU A 203 18.39 0.04 -17.72
CA LEU A 203 18.33 -1.41 -17.87
C LEU A 203 16.96 -1.88 -18.36
N LEU A 204 15.91 -1.13 -18.05
CA LEU A 204 14.54 -1.40 -18.42
C LEU A 204 13.94 -0.17 -19.11
N ASP A 205 13.08 -0.42 -20.08
CA ASP A 205 12.33 0.64 -20.77
C ASP A 205 11.09 0.98 -19.93
N PRO A 206 10.98 2.21 -19.36
CA PRO A 206 9.83 2.59 -18.55
C PRO A 206 8.49 2.49 -19.27
N ARG A 207 8.47 2.51 -20.62
CA ARG A 207 7.24 2.33 -21.41
C ARG A 207 6.67 0.91 -21.33
N LYS A 208 7.47 -0.06 -20.86
CA LYS A 208 7.07 -1.47 -20.73
C LYS A 208 6.74 -1.88 -19.30
N LEU A 209 6.93 -0.96 -18.34
CA LEU A 209 6.68 -1.22 -16.93
C LEU A 209 5.32 -0.63 -16.53
N SER A 210 4.59 -1.35 -15.68
CA SER A 210 3.35 -0.82 -15.11
C SER A 210 3.65 0.31 -14.11
N PRO A 211 2.68 1.20 -13.82
CA PRO A 211 2.88 2.21 -12.78
C PRO A 211 3.26 1.61 -11.42
N LEU A 212 2.67 0.46 -11.08
CA LEU A 212 2.95 -0.29 -9.85
C LEU A 212 4.39 -0.80 -9.75
N GLN A 213 5.07 -1.02 -10.88
CA GLN A 213 6.50 -1.32 -10.90
C GLN A 213 7.34 -0.03 -10.87
N LEU A 214 6.92 0.99 -11.62
CA LEU A 214 7.63 2.26 -11.76
C LEU A 214 7.67 3.09 -10.47
N LYS A 215 6.69 2.94 -9.56
CA LYS A 215 6.73 3.63 -8.26
C LYS A 215 7.99 3.32 -7.44
N PHE A 216 8.55 2.12 -7.61
CA PHE A 216 9.80 1.67 -6.99
C PHE A 216 11.07 2.10 -7.75
N VAL A 217 10.92 2.95 -8.76
CA VAL A 217 12.00 3.59 -9.53
C VAL A 217 11.99 5.09 -9.28
N VAL A 218 10.82 5.72 -9.39
CA VAL A 218 10.69 7.18 -9.40
C VAL A 218 10.85 7.81 -8.03
N ASP A 219 10.84 7.02 -6.95
CA ASP A 219 11.07 7.45 -5.56
C ASP A 219 12.56 7.68 -5.21
N ALA A 220 13.41 7.83 -6.22
CA ALA A 220 14.79 8.24 -6.08
C ALA A 220 14.93 9.76 -5.94
N PHE A 221 14.57 10.29 -4.76
CA PHE A 221 14.67 11.73 -4.42
C PHE A 221 16.10 12.19 -4.15
N VAL A 222 17.03 11.88 -5.07
CA VAL A 222 18.44 12.33 -5.04
C VAL A 222 18.76 13.22 -6.25
N THR A 223 19.82 14.02 -6.12
CA THR A 223 20.29 14.91 -7.19
C THR A 223 20.60 14.17 -8.49
N GLU A 224 20.57 14.89 -9.63
CA GLU A 224 20.91 14.28 -10.93
C GLU A 224 22.36 13.80 -10.96
N ASP A 225 23.27 14.50 -10.28
CA ASP A 225 24.67 14.08 -10.16
C ASP A 225 24.80 12.68 -9.54
N GLU A 226 23.98 12.35 -8.53
CA GLU A 226 23.98 11.02 -7.91
C GLU A 226 23.46 9.94 -8.86
N LEU A 227 22.37 10.20 -9.59
CA LEU A 227 21.86 9.25 -10.58
C LEU A 227 22.84 9.04 -11.74
N MET A 228 23.43 10.13 -12.26
CA MET A 228 24.46 10.05 -13.31
C MET A 228 25.69 9.31 -12.82
N TRP A 229 26.12 9.55 -11.57
CA TRP A 229 27.22 8.83 -10.96
C TRP A 229 26.92 7.32 -10.91
N ALA A 230 25.72 6.91 -10.49
CA ALA A 230 25.34 5.50 -10.45
C ALA A 230 25.33 4.88 -11.86
N ARG A 231 24.68 5.53 -12.84
CA ARG A 231 24.65 5.09 -14.25
C ARG A 231 26.05 4.93 -14.86
N LYS A 232 27.03 5.72 -14.39
CA LYS A 232 28.43 5.65 -14.84
C LYS A 232 29.26 4.57 -14.13
N ASN A 233 29.05 4.37 -12.83
CA ASN A 233 29.96 3.58 -11.99
C ASN A 233 29.43 2.19 -11.61
N VAL A 234 28.12 1.95 -11.75
CA VAL A 234 27.50 0.66 -11.45
C VAL A 234 27.27 -0.09 -12.76
N ARG A 235 28.16 -1.05 -13.03
CA ARG A 235 28.15 -1.87 -14.26
C ARG A 235 27.64 -3.28 -13.94
N LEU A 236 26.37 -3.36 -13.56
CA LEU A 236 25.69 -4.63 -13.27
C LEU A 236 24.52 -4.81 -14.24
N THR A 237 24.21 -6.07 -14.53
CA THR A 237 23.00 -6.42 -15.28
C THR A 237 21.85 -6.69 -14.32
N ARG A 238 20.62 -6.67 -14.85
CA ARG A 238 19.43 -7.09 -14.09
C ARG A 238 19.61 -8.47 -13.46
N ALA A 239 20.21 -9.43 -14.16
CA ALA A 239 20.34 -10.80 -13.70
C ALA A 239 21.33 -11.00 -12.54
N THR A 240 22.23 -10.03 -12.32
CA THR A 240 23.34 -10.10 -11.34
C THR A 240 23.33 -8.90 -10.39
N PHE A 241 22.20 -8.20 -10.30
CA PHE A 241 22.12 -6.93 -9.58
C PHE A 241 22.24 -7.10 -8.06
N GLU A 242 22.00 -8.30 -7.53
CA GLU A 242 22.22 -8.66 -6.12
C GLU A 242 23.64 -8.31 -5.64
N ARG A 243 24.61 -8.29 -6.56
CA ARG A 243 26.01 -7.96 -6.29
C ARG A 243 26.23 -6.49 -5.91
N ALA A 244 25.28 -5.59 -6.17
CA ALA A 244 25.39 -4.17 -5.84
C ALA A 244 25.62 -3.94 -4.34
N TYR A 245 24.95 -4.70 -3.48
CA TYR A 245 25.10 -4.64 -2.02
C TYR A 245 26.54 -4.89 -1.58
N PHE A 246 27.20 -5.86 -2.21
CA PHE A 246 28.56 -6.27 -1.90
C PHE A 246 29.64 -5.41 -2.59
N GLN A 247 29.26 -4.38 -3.37
CA GLN A 247 30.23 -3.39 -3.88
C GLN A 247 30.72 -2.44 -2.80
N ILE A 248 30.05 -2.42 -1.64
CA ILE A 248 30.38 -1.59 -0.51
C ILE A 248 31.06 -2.47 0.55
N SER A 249 32.30 -2.12 0.88
CA SER A 249 33.06 -2.79 1.94
C SER A 249 32.38 -2.59 3.30
N TYR A 250 32.15 -3.67 4.04
CA TYR A 250 31.52 -3.61 5.35
C TYR A 250 32.46 -3.01 6.41
N SER A 251 32.06 -1.91 7.04
CA SER A 251 32.85 -1.22 8.07
C SER A 251 32.68 -1.89 9.44
N ARG A 252 33.60 -2.79 9.77
CA ARG A 252 33.65 -3.41 11.12
C ARG A 252 34.00 -2.41 12.20
N ASP A 253 34.81 -1.40 11.88
CA ASP A 253 35.21 -0.37 12.84
C ASP A 253 34.01 0.46 13.31
N ARG A 254 33.10 0.85 12.39
CA ARG A 254 31.86 1.53 12.76
C ARG A 254 30.96 0.66 13.62
N LEU A 255 30.86 -0.64 13.31
CA LEU A 255 30.07 -1.58 14.10
C LEU A 255 30.64 -1.73 15.53
N HIS A 256 31.94 -1.97 15.67
CA HIS A 256 32.60 -2.14 16.97
C HIS A 256 32.59 -0.87 17.82
N ALA A 257 32.70 0.30 17.18
CA ALA A 257 32.61 1.59 17.85
C ALA A 257 31.16 2.05 18.11
N GLN A 258 30.15 1.22 17.77
CA GLN A 258 28.71 1.56 17.87
C GLN A 258 28.33 2.87 17.14
N LYS A 259 29.06 3.20 16.07
CA LYS A 259 28.84 4.37 15.23
C LYS A 259 27.84 4.06 14.12
N TYR A 260 26.59 3.88 14.53
CA TYR A 260 25.49 3.49 13.64
C TYR A 260 25.06 4.60 12.69
N ASN A 261 25.20 5.86 13.09
CA ASN A 261 24.92 7.00 12.22
C ASN A 261 26.10 7.28 11.28
N TRP A 262 25.80 7.66 10.04
CA TRP A 262 26.82 8.09 9.09
C TRP A 262 27.51 9.38 9.58
N ASP A 263 28.84 9.32 9.77
CA ASP A 263 29.68 10.43 10.24
C ASP A 263 30.74 10.88 9.23
N ALA A 264 30.70 10.33 8.01
CA ALA A 264 31.76 10.43 7.02
C ALA A 264 31.54 11.54 5.97
N GLY A 265 30.86 12.62 6.38
CA GLY A 265 30.54 13.78 5.53
C GLY A 265 29.29 13.55 4.66
N ALA A 266 29.26 14.12 3.45
CA ALA A 266 28.11 14.01 2.54
C ALA A 266 27.77 12.55 2.21
N TYR A 267 26.49 12.19 2.34
CA TYR A 267 25.97 10.84 2.15
C TYR A 267 25.65 10.56 0.68
N THR A 268 26.70 10.58 -0.14
CA THR A 268 26.62 10.31 -1.59
C THR A 268 26.98 8.85 -1.88
N LEU A 269 26.47 8.30 -2.98
CA LEU A 269 26.83 6.96 -3.48
C LEU A 269 28.35 6.83 -3.70
N GLY A 270 28.98 7.90 -4.19
CA GLY A 270 30.43 7.97 -4.33
C GLY A 270 31.17 7.90 -3.01
N ALA A 271 30.70 8.61 -1.99
CA ALA A 271 31.26 8.57 -0.64
C ALA A 271 31.08 7.18 -0.01
N ILE A 272 29.88 6.60 -0.08
CA ILE A 272 29.59 5.26 0.46
C ILE A 272 30.49 4.20 -0.20
N ARG A 273 30.65 4.26 -1.53
CA ARG A 273 31.55 3.34 -2.25
C ARG A 273 33.01 3.49 -1.88
N LYS A 274 33.47 4.71 -1.62
CA LYS A 274 34.87 4.99 -1.27
C LYS A 274 35.19 4.61 0.18
N GLN A 275 34.30 4.96 1.10
CA GLN A 275 34.56 4.85 2.55
C GLN A 275 34.12 3.50 3.13
N GLY A 276 33.24 2.78 2.43
CA GLY A 276 32.55 1.63 2.99
C GLY A 276 31.42 2.07 3.93
N GLY A 277 30.72 1.10 4.48
CA GLY A 277 29.57 1.35 5.34
C GLY A 277 29.08 0.10 6.06
N ILE A 278 28.04 0.24 6.87
CA ILE A 278 27.32 -0.87 7.48
C ILE A 278 26.12 -1.25 6.60
N CYS A 279 25.32 -2.24 7.03
CA CYS A 279 24.23 -2.83 6.23
C CYS A 279 23.26 -1.81 5.62
N VAL A 280 22.93 -0.74 6.35
CA VAL A 280 22.06 0.36 5.91
C VAL A 280 22.65 1.13 4.73
N ASP A 281 23.94 1.43 4.78
CA ASP A 281 24.63 2.15 3.70
C ASP A 281 24.73 1.27 2.45
N GLN A 282 24.97 -0.04 2.62
CA GLN A 282 25.01 -1.02 1.52
C GLN A 282 23.65 -1.16 0.84
N ALA A 283 22.57 -1.24 1.63
CA ALA A 283 21.19 -1.33 1.14
C ALA A 283 20.77 -0.06 0.40
N TYR A 284 21.03 1.12 0.99
CA TYR A 284 20.74 2.41 0.36
C TYR A 284 21.50 2.57 -0.96
N TYR A 285 22.80 2.26 -0.97
CA TYR A 285 23.62 2.30 -2.17
C TYR A 285 23.03 1.45 -3.30
N ALA A 286 22.73 0.18 -2.99
CA ALA A 286 22.21 -0.77 -3.96
C ALA A 286 20.82 -0.36 -4.49
N ALA A 287 19.92 0.09 -3.61
CA ALA A 287 18.58 0.55 -4.01
C ALA A 287 18.66 1.77 -4.93
N ILE A 288 19.31 2.86 -4.51
CA ILE A 288 19.41 4.07 -5.34
C ILE A 288 20.17 3.80 -6.65
N ALA A 289 21.21 2.97 -6.63
CA ALA A 289 21.90 2.57 -7.86
C ALA A 289 21.00 1.83 -8.85
N GLY A 290 20.13 0.94 -8.35
CA GLY A 290 19.15 0.25 -9.18
C GLY A 290 18.13 1.21 -9.77
N LYS A 291 17.56 2.09 -8.93
CA LYS A 291 16.62 3.13 -9.39
C LYS A 291 17.24 4.01 -10.46
N ALA A 292 18.48 4.48 -10.27
CA ALA A 292 19.20 5.28 -11.25
C ALA A 292 19.31 4.60 -12.63
N LEU A 293 19.41 3.28 -12.64
CA LEU A 293 19.47 2.43 -13.83
C LEU A 293 18.07 2.01 -14.34
N GLY A 294 16.98 2.57 -13.82
CA GLY A 294 15.61 2.25 -14.22
C GLY A 294 15.13 0.88 -13.73
N LEU A 295 15.80 0.29 -12.74
CA LEU A 295 15.45 -1.01 -12.17
C LEU A 295 14.62 -0.79 -10.89
N PRO A 296 13.39 -1.33 -10.78
CA PRO A 296 12.63 -1.30 -9.53
C PRO A 296 13.41 -1.94 -8.38
N THR A 297 13.55 -1.20 -7.28
CA THR A 297 14.25 -1.68 -6.08
C THR A 297 13.54 -1.27 -4.80
N LEU A 298 13.77 -2.06 -3.75
CA LEU A 298 13.21 -1.89 -2.42
C LEU A 298 14.35 -1.81 -1.40
N PHE A 299 14.20 -0.93 -0.42
CA PHE A 299 15.04 -0.87 0.76
C PHE A 299 14.29 -1.53 1.91
N PHE A 300 14.89 -2.56 2.50
CA PHE A 300 14.32 -3.30 3.61
C PHE A 300 15.06 -3.01 4.90
N THR A 301 14.31 -2.93 5.99
CA THR A 301 14.83 -3.04 7.35
C THR A 301 14.14 -4.16 8.09
N GLY A 302 14.83 -4.78 9.04
CA GLY A 302 14.23 -5.79 9.89
C GLY A 302 14.93 -5.85 11.24
N GLN A 303 14.24 -6.39 12.23
CA GLN A 303 14.80 -6.65 13.56
C GLN A 303 15.14 -8.13 13.68
N GLY A 304 16.37 -8.42 14.10
CA GLY A 304 16.84 -9.77 14.42
C GLY A 304 17.13 -9.94 15.92
N SER A 305 17.75 -11.06 16.28
CA SER A 305 18.19 -11.31 17.67
C SER A 305 19.22 -10.30 18.17
N ASP A 306 20.05 -9.77 17.28
CA ASP A 306 21.22 -8.94 17.62
C ASP A 306 20.99 -7.44 17.31
N GLY A 307 19.76 -7.07 16.92
CA GLY A 307 19.36 -5.70 16.57
C GLY A 307 18.88 -5.54 15.13
N GLY A 308 18.81 -4.28 14.69
CA GLY A 308 18.33 -3.91 13.36
C GLY A 308 19.32 -4.27 12.25
N HIS A 309 18.80 -4.70 11.10
CA HIS A 309 19.55 -4.95 9.88
C HIS A 309 18.83 -4.35 8.67
N ALA A 310 19.60 -4.02 7.63
CA ALA A 310 19.06 -3.53 6.38
C ALA A 310 19.64 -4.26 5.18
N TRP A 311 18.80 -4.50 4.20
CA TRP A 311 19.14 -5.14 2.95
C TRP A 311 18.31 -4.54 1.82
N PHE A 312 18.49 -5.02 0.61
CA PHE A 312 17.73 -4.52 -0.52
C PHE A 312 17.08 -5.64 -1.32
N GLY A 313 16.05 -5.30 -2.07
CA GLY A 313 15.45 -6.16 -3.07
C GLY A 313 15.35 -5.47 -4.41
N TYR A 314 15.18 -6.25 -5.47
CA TYR A 314 15.02 -5.73 -6.82
C TYR A 314 14.25 -6.70 -7.74
N MET A 315 13.72 -6.16 -8.82
CA MET A 315 12.94 -6.92 -9.80
C MET A 315 13.85 -7.58 -10.85
N ARG A 316 14.20 -8.86 -10.64
CA ARG A 316 15.16 -9.62 -11.47
C ARG A 316 14.61 -10.05 -12.83
N SER A 317 13.32 -10.39 -12.90
CA SER A 317 12.55 -10.56 -14.15
C SER A 317 11.18 -9.92 -13.95
N ASP A 318 10.39 -9.80 -15.01
CA ASP A 318 9.15 -8.99 -14.97
C ASP A 318 8.20 -9.48 -13.87
N ASP A 319 8.22 -10.79 -13.64
CA ASP A 319 7.43 -11.56 -12.68
C ASP A 319 8.18 -11.99 -11.41
N ARG A 320 9.41 -11.50 -11.18
CA ARG A 320 10.24 -12.01 -10.08
C ARG A 320 11.01 -10.93 -9.35
N TRP A 321 10.67 -10.78 -8.07
CA TRP A 321 11.46 -10.03 -7.10
C TRP A 321 12.46 -10.94 -6.39
N VAL A 322 13.67 -10.41 -6.16
CA VAL A 322 14.64 -10.97 -5.21
C VAL A 322 14.65 -10.02 -4.03
N ILE A 323 14.25 -10.50 -2.85
CA ILE A 323 13.95 -9.66 -1.67
C ILE A 323 14.90 -9.90 -0.49
N ASP A 324 15.96 -10.68 -0.69
CA ASP A 324 16.88 -11.16 0.36
C ASP A 324 18.34 -10.80 0.07
N CYS A 325 18.61 -9.83 -0.82
CA CYS A 325 19.96 -9.47 -1.21
C CYS A 325 20.69 -8.77 -0.05
N GLY A 326 21.56 -9.52 0.63
CA GLY A 326 22.24 -9.05 1.84
C GLY A 326 21.53 -9.43 3.14
N ARG A 327 20.47 -10.25 3.09
CA ARG A 327 19.80 -10.80 4.28
C ARG A 327 20.59 -12.01 4.78
N TYR A 328 21.29 -11.87 5.91
CA TYR A 328 22.07 -12.97 6.49
C TYR A 328 21.15 -14.00 7.14
N SER A 329 21.17 -15.24 6.63
CA SER A 329 20.30 -16.33 7.10
C SER A 329 20.54 -16.76 8.55
N GLN A 330 21.68 -16.39 9.14
CA GLN A 330 22.08 -16.79 10.50
C GLN A 330 21.42 -15.98 11.62
N GLN A 331 20.77 -14.85 11.29
CA GLN A 331 20.26 -13.89 12.29
C GLN A 331 18.75 -14.00 12.58
N ASN A 332 18.09 -15.05 12.08
CA ASN A 332 16.66 -15.33 12.30
C ASN A 332 15.73 -14.12 12.11
N PHE A 333 16.01 -13.26 11.11
CA PHE A 333 15.09 -12.18 10.74
C PHE A 333 13.75 -12.79 10.33
N THR A 334 12.71 -12.62 11.14
CA THR A 334 11.39 -13.17 10.87
C THR A 334 10.75 -12.49 9.66
N VAL A 335 10.91 -11.16 9.49
CA VAL A 335 10.35 -10.36 8.37
C VAL A 335 11.28 -9.17 8.05
N GLY A 336 11.27 -8.70 6.80
CA GLY A 336 11.76 -7.37 6.45
C GLY A 336 10.63 -6.46 6.02
N GLU A 337 10.67 -5.23 6.50
CA GLU A 337 9.74 -4.18 6.12
C GLU A 337 10.40 -3.26 5.10
N ALA A 338 9.76 -3.09 3.96
CA ALA A 338 10.06 -2.02 3.00
C ALA A 338 8.90 -1.02 3.01
N LEU A 339 9.14 0.22 2.58
CA LEU A 339 8.07 1.21 2.42
C LEU A 339 7.55 1.19 0.99
N ASP A 340 6.23 1.31 0.84
CA ASP A 340 5.60 1.59 -0.44
C ASP A 340 5.79 3.06 -0.80
N PRO A 341 6.47 3.42 -1.89
CA PRO A 341 6.68 4.82 -2.22
C PRO A 341 5.42 5.61 -2.55
N GLN A 342 4.31 4.92 -2.84
CA GLN A 342 3.00 5.55 -3.06
C GLN A 342 2.36 6.01 -1.75
N THR A 343 2.41 5.18 -0.70
CA THR A 343 1.69 5.45 0.56
C THR A 343 2.62 5.79 1.74
N TRP A 344 3.91 5.57 1.57
CA TRP A 344 4.95 5.59 2.61
C TRP A 344 4.66 4.69 3.81
N GLN A 345 3.81 3.67 3.63
CA GLN A 345 3.50 2.66 4.63
C GLN A 345 4.34 1.40 4.41
N PRO A 346 4.55 0.58 5.45
CA PRO A 346 5.17 -0.74 5.29
C PRO A 346 4.44 -1.61 4.27
N ILE A 347 5.19 -2.28 3.40
CA ILE A 347 4.71 -3.30 2.48
C ILE A 347 4.84 -4.66 3.16
N SER A 348 3.76 -5.43 3.15
CA SER A 348 3.75 -6.82 3.61
C SER A 348 4.44 -7.77 2.63
N ASP A 349 4.97 -8.90 3.12
CA ASP A 349 5.50 -9.97 2.26
C ASP A 349 4.47 -10.41 1.20
N HIS A 350 3.18 -10.41 1.57
CA HIS A 350 2.09 -10.77 0.68
C HIS A 350 1.91 -9.77 -0.47
N GLU A 351 1.95 -8.47 -0.20
CA GLU A 351 1.85 -7.45 -1.25
C GLU A 351 3.02 -7.57 -2.23
N LEU A 352 4.21 -7.89 -1.75
CA LEU A 352 5.36 -8.18 -2.61
C LEU A 352 5.14 -9.44 -3.48
N GLU A 353 4.56 -10.50 -2.92
CA GLU A 353 4.18 -11.70 -3.69
C GLU A 353 3.13 -11.38 -4.77
N LEU A 354 2.12 -10.57 -4.45
CA LEU A 354 1.10 -10.16 -5.41
C LEU A 354 1.69 -9.29 -6.54
N LEU A 355 2.58 -8.35 -6.18
CA LEU A 355 3.31 -7.53 -7.13
C LEU A 355 4.18 -8.39 -8.06
N ALA A 356 4.90 -9.37 -7.52
CA ALA A 356 5.70 -10.31 -8.31
C ALA A 356 4.84 -11.15 -9.26
N ALA A 357 3.68 -11.62 -8.79
CA ALA A 357 2.83 -12.52 -9.55
C ALA A 357 1.98 -11.84 -10.64
N HIS A 358 2.22 -10.55 -10.93
CA HIS A 358 1.36 -9.71 -11.78
C HIS A 358 -0.11 -9.87 -11.42
N PHE A 359 -0.41 -10.00 -10.12
CA PHE A 359 -1.72 -10.44 -9.66
C PHE A 359 -2.83 -9.50 -10.13
N ARG A 360 -2.57 -8.19 -10.12
CA ARG A 360 -3.52 -7.15 -10.54
C ARG A 360 -3.76 -7.10 -12.05
N ASP A 361 -2.89 -7.72 -12.85
CA ASP A 361 -3.04 -7.79 -14.31
C ASP A 361 -3.94 -8.98 -14.75
N LYS A 362 -4.36 -9.83 -13.80
CA LYS A 362 -5.12 -11.05 -14.09
C LYS A 362 -6.60 -10.75 -14.35
N PRO A 363 -7.24 -11.41 -15.33
CA PRO A 363 -8.66 -11.21 -15.65
C PRO A 363 -9.59 -11.39 -14.44
N GLU A 364 -9.29 -12.34 -13.54
CA GLU A 364 -10.07 -12.59 -12.33
C GLU A 364 -10.02 -11.40 -11.37
N PHE A 365 -8.87 -10.77 -11.20
CA PHE A 365 -8.72 -9.57 -10.38
C PHE A 365 -9.53 -8.41 -10.98
N THR A 366 -9.39 -8.17 -12.29
CA THR A 366 -10.19 -7.14 -12.99
C THR A 366 -11.69 -7.39 -12.86
N ALA A 367 -12.14 -8.63 -13.06
CA ALA A 367 -13.55 -9.00 -12.91
C ALA A 367 -14.06 -8.76 -11.47
N SER A 368 -13.24 -9.11 -10.46
CA SER A 368 -13.54 -8.83 -9.06
C SER A 368 -13.67 -7.33 -8.80
N MET A 369 -12.71 -6.51 -9.23
CA MET A 369 -12.72 -5.05 -9.03
C MET A 369 -13.89 -4.35 -9.75
N ASN A 370 -14.23 -4.81 -10.96
CA ASN A 370 -15.40 -4.30 -11.68
C ASN A 370 -16.71 -4.70 -10.98
N THR A 371 -16.78 -5.90 -10.43
CA THR A 371 -17.94 -6.34 -9.66
C THR A 371 -18.08 -5.55 -8.36
N LEU A 372 -16.98 -5.15 -7.71
CA LEU A 372 -17.01 -4.23 -6.56
C LEU A 372 -17.57 -2.85 -6.94
N ALA A 373 -17.17 -2.31 -8.09
CA ALA A 373 -17.73 -1.04 -8.59
C ALA A 373 -19.25 -1.14 -8.82
N VAL A 374 -19.71 -2.25 -9.41
CA VAL A 374 -21.15 -2.53 -9.58
C VAL A 374 -21.86 -2.66 -8.23
N ALA A 375 -21.24 -3.31 -7.24
CA ALA A 375 -21.79 -3.42 -5.90
C ALA A 375 -21.97 -2.04 -5.24
N GLU A 376 -20.99 -1.15 -5.40
CA GLU A 376 -21.08 0.23 -4.94
C GLU A 376 -22.19 1.02 -5.66
N ILE A 377 -22.31 0.89 -6.97
CA ILE A 377 -23.42 1.50 -7.74
C ILE A 377 -24.78 1.05 -7.18
N LEU A 378 -24.94 -0.25 -6.93
CA LEU A 378 -26.17 -0.81 -6.36
C LEU A 378 -26.42 -0.32 -4.94
N GLU A 379 -25.38 -0.15 -4.12
CA GLU A 379 -25.48 0.42 -2.78
C GLU A 379 -25.96 1.88 -2.84
N ASN A 380 -25.38 2.70 -3.74
CA ASN A 380 -25.72 4.11 -3.92
C ASN A 380 -27.18 4.33 -4.33
N VAL A 381 -27.71 3.50 -5.23
CA VAL A 381 -29.11 3.60 -5.67
C VAL A 381 -30.12 2.95 -4.70
N GLY A 382 -29.66 2.45 -3.54
CA GLY A 382 -30.50 1.85 -2.51
C GLY A 382 -30.84 0.37 -2.73
N GLU A 383 -30.28 -0.28 -3.73
CA GLU A 383 -30.49 -1.70 -4.07
C GLU A 383 -29.66 -2.63 -3.18
N SER A 384 -29.80 -2.47 -1.85
CA SER A 384 -28.94 -3.10 -0.83
C SER A 384 -28.82 -4.62 -0.95
N GLN A 385 -29.90 -5.31 -1.34
CA GLN A 385 -29.88 -6.76 -1.51
C GLN A 385 -29.01 -7.17 -2.70
N ARG A 386 -29.12 -6.46 -3.83
CA ARG A 386 -28.32 -6.72 -5.04
C ARG A 386 -26.87 -6.30 -4.81
N ALA A 387 -26.63 -5.20 -4.10
CA ALA A 387 -25.30 -4.77 -3.69
C ALA A 387 -24.59 -5.87 -2.89
N GLY A 388 -25.27 -6.45 -1.89
CA GLY A 388 -24.74 -7.58 -1.12
C GLY A 388 -24.37 -8.79 -1.98
N GLN A 389 -25.22 -9.16 -2.95
CA GLN A 389 -24.93 -10.24 -3.89
C GLN A 389 -23.71 -9.94 -4.77
N ALA A 390 -23.56 -8.70 -5.23
CA ALA A 390 -22.41 -8.28 -6.03
C ALA A 390 -21.11 -8.27 -5.20
N PHE A 391 -21.14 -7.80 -3.95
CA PHE A 391 -20.00 -7.87 -3.02
C PHE A 391 -19.55 -9.32 -2.79
N GLU A 392 -20.48 -10.23 -2.50
CA GLU A 392 -20.18 -11.67 -2.35
C GLU A 392 -19.61 -12.26 -3.65
N LYS A 393 -20.15 -11.87 -4.81
CA LYS A 393 -19.68 -12.32 -6.12
C LYS A 393 -18.26 -11.86 -6.43
N ALA A 394 -17.88 -10.64 -6.05
CA ALA A 394 -16.52 -10.14 -6.24
C ALA A 394 -15.48 -11.05 -5.56
N VAL A 395 -15.74 -11.41 -4.29
CA VAL A 395 -14.91 -12.38 -3.55
C VAL A 395 -14.86 -13.73 -4.24
N GLN A 396 -15.98 -14.24 -4.77
CA GLN A 396 -16.01 -15.51 -5.50
C GLN A 396 -15.20 -15.47 -6.80
N LEU A 397 -15.19 -14.35 -7.52
CA LEU A 397 -14.45 -14.18 -8.76
C LEU A 397 -12.94 -14.16 -8.53
N CYS A 398 -12.49 -13.53 -7.45
CA CYS A 398 -11.08 -13.55 -7.07
C CYS A 398 -10.92 -13.72 -5.55
N PRO A 399 -10.94 -14.95 -5.02
CA PRO A 399 -10.83 -15.19 -3.57
C PRO A 399 -9.52 -14.71 -2.97
N LYS A 400 -8.48 -14.50 -3.79
CA LYS A 400 -7.18 -13.97 -3.38
C LYS A 400 -7.12 -12.44 -3.36
N ASN A 401 -8.18 -11.73 -3.75
CA ASN A 401 -8.25 -10.27 -3.74
C ASN A 401 -8.61 -9.77 -2.33
N PRO A 402 -7.65 -9.26 -1.52
CA PRO A 402 -7.94 -8.78 -0.17
C PRO A 402 -8.88 -7.56 -0.17
N GLU A 403 -8.82 -6.70 -1.19
CA GLU A 403 -9.69 -5.52 -1.32
C GLU A 403 -11.17 -5.91 -1.42
N ALA A 404 -11.49 -7.04 -2.07
CA ALA A 404 -12.85 -7.57 -2.13
C ALA A 404 -13.37 -8.00 -0.77
N TRP A 405 -12.57 -8.73 0.03
CA TRP A 405 -12.96 -9.12 1.38
C TRP A 405 -13.17 -7.91 2.30
N LEU A 406 -12.29 -6.92 2.20
CA LEU A 406 -12.43 -5.66 2.94
C LEU A 406 -13.71 -4.92 2.57
N ALA A 407 -14.02 -4.83 1.27
CA ALA A 407 -15.24 -4.17 0.79
C ALA A 407 -16.51 -4.85 1.33
N VAL A 408 -16.57 -6.19 1.31
CA VAL A 408 -17.71 -6.93 1.90
C VAL A 408 -17.81 -6.66 3.40
N GLY A 409 -16.70 -6.68 4.14
CA GLY A 409 -16.68 -6.41 5.58
C GLY A 409 -17.25 -5.03 5.91
N LYS A 410 -16.76 -4.00 5.23
CA LYS A 410 -17.25 -2.62 5.40
C LYS A 410 -18.73 -2.48 5.02
N PHE A 411 -19.18 -3.15 3.96
CA PHE A 411 -20.59 -3.17 3.56
C PHE A 411 -21.47 -3.82 4.65
N LEU A 412 -21.06 -4.98 5.19
CA LEU A 412 -21.80 -5.66 6.27
C LEU A 412 -21.90 -4.79 7.52
N GLU A 413 -20.86 -4.03 7.85
CA GLU A 413 -20.87 -3.09 8.98
C GLU A 413 -21.84 -1.93 8.76
N ARG A 414 -21.73 -1.22 7.63
CA ARG A 414 -22.60 -0.08 7.32
C ARG A 414 -24.07 -0.46 7.15
N SER A 415 -24.34 -1.65 6.58
CA SER A 415 -25.70 -2.17 6.40
C SER A 415 -26.34 -2.67 7.70
N GLY A 416 -25.63 -2.67 8.83
CA GLY A 416 -26.13 -3.23 10.08
C GLY A 416 -26.40 -4.74 9.97
N SER A 417 -25.64 -5.45 9.14
CA SER A 417 -25.85 -6.86 8.90
C SER A 417 -25.69 -7.67 10.20
N PRO A 418 -26.47 -8.75 10.39
CA PRO A 418 -26.42 -9.55 11.61
C PRO A 418 -24.99 -9.98 11.95
N THR A 419 -24.60 -9.89 13.23
CA THR A 419 -23.25 -10.20 13.70
C THR A 419 -22.76 -11.58 13.26
N LYS A 420 -23.66 -12.57 13.17
CA LYS A 420 -23.36 -13.90 12.65
C LYS A 420 -22.81 -13.88 11.21
N LYS A 421 -23.32 -13.00 10.34
CA LYS A 421 -22.81 -12.82 8.97
C LYS A 421 -21.43 -12.17 8.96
N ARG A 422 -21.22 -11.13 9.80
CA ARG A 422 -19.91 -10.48 9.96
C ARG A 422 -18.84 -11.48 10.41
N ILE A 423 -19.16 -12.31 11.41
CA ILE A 423 -18.28 -13.39 11.88
C ILE A 423 -17.98 -14.38 10.76
N ALA A 424 -19.01 -14.89 10.06
CA ALA A 424 -18.84 -15.88 9.00
C ALA A 424 -17.93 -15.38 7.87
N LEU A 425 -18.02 -14.11 7.49
CA LEU A 425 -17.13 -13.49 6.51
C LEU A 425 -15.67 -13.61 6.94
N HIS A 426 -15.35 -13.17 8.16
CA HIS A 426 -13.97 -13.18 8.64
C HIS A 426 -13.45 -14.59 8.90
N GLU A 427 -14.27 -15.54 9.33
CA GLU A 427 -13.87 -16.96 9.44
C GLU A 427 -13.51 -17.56 8.07
N GLN A 428 -14.29 -17.24 7.02
CA GLN A 428 -13.97 -17.65 5.66
C GLN A 428 -12.68 -16.99 5.17
N ALA A 429 -12.49 -15.70 5.44
CA ALA A 429 -11.28 -14.98 5.06
C ALA A 429 -10.02 -15.53 5.77
N VAL A 430 -10.11 -15.85 7.07
CA VAL A 430 -9.03 -16.52 7.83
C VAL A 430 -8.65 -17.87 7.21
N THR A 431 -9.63 -18.59 6.66
CA THR A 431 -9.39 -19.86 5.95
C THR A 431 -8.74 -19.62 4.59
N GLN A 432 -9.25 -18.66 3.82
CA GLN A 432 -8.75 -18.29 2.50
C GLN A 432 -7.29 -17.80 2.56
N PHE A 433 -6.95 -17.02 3.58
CA PHE A 433 -5.64 -16.44 3.78
C PHE A 433 -4.77 -17.24 4.76
N ALA A 434 -5.04 -18.53 4.96
CA ALA A 434 -4.34 -19.36 5.96
C ALA A 434 -2.80 -19.35 5.83
N ASN A 435 -2.28 -19.15 4.62
CA ASN A 435 -0.84 -19.08 4.31
C ASN A 435 -0.28 -17.64 4.21
N GLN A 436 -1.12 -16.61 4.38
CA GLN A 436 -0.73 -15.19 4.33
C GLN A 436 -0.95 -14.61 5.72
N ALA A 437 0.08 -14.67 6.56
CA ALA A 437 -0.04 -14.40 7.99
C ALA A 437 -0.63 -13.01 8.29
N ASP A 438 -0.23 -11.99 7.54
CA ASP A 438 -0.74 -10.62 7.68
C ASP A 438 -2.26 -10.52 7.48
N LEU A 439 -2.73 -10.98 6.32
CA LEU A 439 -4.16 -10.97 5.98
C LEU A 439 -4.99 -11.85 6.92
N LYS A 440 -4.41 -12.99 7.33
CA LYS A 440 -5.04 -13.86 8.32
C LYS A 440 -5.22 -13.13 9.65
N VAL A 441 -4.15 -12.52 10.17
CA VAL A 441 -4.18 -11.79 11.44
C VAL A 441 -5.11 -10.59 11.36
N PHE A 442 -5.13 -9.87 10.24
CA PHE A 442 -6.10 -8.79 9.99
C PHE A 442 -7.54 -9.26 10.22
N HIS A 443 -7.95 -10.38 9.63
CA HIS A 443 -9.30 -10.92 9.82
C HIS A 443 -9.51 -11.56 11.21
N GLN A 444 -8.47 -12.11 11.83
CA GLN A 444 -8.56 -12.57 13.22
C GLN A 444 -8.75 -11.39 14.19
N GLN A 445 -8.14 -10.23 13.93
CA GLN A 445 -8.34 -9.00 14.71
C GLN A 445 -9.75 -8.45 14.51
N ALA A 446 -10.28 -8.47 13.29
CA ALA A 446 -11.67 -8.11 13.03
C ALA A 446 -12.65 -9.01 13.83
N LEU A 447 -12.38 -10.32 13.91
CA LEU A 447 -13.13 -11.24 14.78
C LEU A 447 -13.00 -10.88 16.26
N ALA A 448 -11.79 -10.54 16.73
CA ALA A 448 -11.55 -10.12 18.11
C ALA A 448 -12.40 -8.89 18.47
N ASN A 449 -12.41 -7.87 17.59
CA ASN A 449 -13.21 -6.66 17.79
C ASN A 449 -14.71 -6.98 17.85
N ILE A 450 -15.22 -7.86 16.98
CA ILE A 450 -16.62 -8.30 17.02
C ILE A 450 -16.95 -9.03 18.33
N TYR A 451 -16.08 -9.94 18.79
CA TYR A 451 -16.30 -10.64 20.05
C TYR A 451 -16.24 -9.70 21.26
N GLN A 452 -15.39 -8.67 21.20
CA GLN A 452 -15.33 -7.62 22.21
C GLN A 452 -16.64 -6.80 22.23
N GLU A 453 -17.16 -6.36 21.08
CA GLU A 453 -18.46 -5.68 20.95
C GLU A 453 -19.61 -6.51 21.55
N MET A 454 -19.57 -7.84 21.36
CA MET A 454 -20.56 -8.78 21.90
C MET A 454 -20.38 -9.08 23.40
N GLY A 455 -19.25 -8.70 24.01
CA GLY A 455 -18.87 -9.15 25.36
C GLY A 455 -18.52 -10.64 25.46
N ASP A 456 -18.32 -11.33 24.33
CA ASP A 456 -17.91 -12.75 24.29
C ASP A 456 -16.42 -12.90 24.62
N THR A 457 -16.14 -12.84 25.92
CA THR A 457 -14.78 -12.94 26.46
C THR A 457 -14.12 -14.30 26.15
N SER A 458 -14.90 -15.35 25.95
CA SER A 458 -14.37 -16.69 25.66
C SER A 458 -13.82 -16.76 24.24
N SER A 459 -14.61 -16.32 23.25
CA SER A 459 -14.20 -16.30 21.85
C SER A 459 -13.09 -15.28 21.58
N LEU A 460 -13.15 -14.11 22.24
CA LEU A 460 -12.08 -13.11 22.22
C LEU A 460 -10.75 -13.71 22.67
N LYS A 461 -10.70 -14.29 23.88
CA LYS A 461 -9.47 -14.92 24.38
C LYS A 461 -8.97 -16.03 23.45
N LYS A 462 -9.88 -16.81 22.86
CA LYS A 462 -9.50 -17.88 21.94
C LYS A 462 -8.82 -17.33 20.69
N ILE A 463 -9.37 -16.29 20.06
CA ILE A 463 -8.80 -15.74 18.82
C ILE A 463 -7.47 -15.02 19.07
N GLU A 464 -7.34 -14.30 20.19
CA GLU A 464 -6.08 -13.68 20.60
C GLU A 464 -4.99 -14.73 20.84
N GLN A 465 -5.31 -15.83 21.53
CA GLN A 465 -4.37 -16.93 21.73
C GLN A 465 -3.99 -17.62 20.41
N LEU A 466 -4.88 -17.68 19.42
CA LEU A 466 -4.55 -18.20 18.10
C LEU A 466 -3.54 -17.29 17.38
N ILE A 467 -3.72 -15.97 17.41
CA ILE A 467 -2.77 -15.01 16.81
C ILE A 467 -1.39 -15.15 17.46
N LEU A 468 -1.34 -15.23 18.80
CA LEU A 468 -0.10 -15.39 19.56
C LEU A 468 0.60 -16.73 19.25
N SER A 469 -0.14 -17.83 19.23
CA SER A 469 0.46 -19.17 19.10
C SER A 469 0.87 -19.51 17.67
N GLN A 470 0.10 -19.08 16.65
CA GLN A 470 0.36 -19.41 15.25
C GLN A 470 1.58 -18.68 14.68
N ASN A 471 1.86 -17.47 15.18
CA ASN A 471 2.88 -16.59 14.59
C ASN A 471 4.18 -16.53 15.40
N ARG A 472 4.21 -17.05 16.64
CA ARG A 472 5.34 -16.97 17.58
C ARG A 472 6.74 -17.25 17.02
N LEU A 473 6.86 -18.16 16.05
CA LEU A 473 8.16 -18.62 15.51
C LEU A 473 8.56 -17.92 14.22
N LYS A 474 7.64 -17.81 13.24
CA LYS A 474 7.95 -17.30 11.89
C LYS A 474 7.57 -15.84 11.68
N ARG A 475 6.56 -15.36 12.40
CA ARG A 475 5.97 -14.03 12.30
C ARG A 475 5.79 -13.45 13.70
N SER A 476 6.86 -13.55 14.50
CA SER A 476 6.84 -13.15 15.90
C SER A 476 6.44 -11.69 16.09
N ASP A 477 6.70 -10.85 15.08
CA ASP A 477 6.20 -9.49 14.93
C ASP A 477 4.67 -9.40 15.10
N LEU A 478 3.88 -10.26 14.43
CA LEU A 478 2.43 -10.27 14.56
C LEU A 478 1.97 -10.69 15.97
N SER A 479 2.69 -11.63 16.60
CA SER A 479 2.42 -12.01 18.00
C SER A 479 2.80 -10.90 18.98
N VAL A 480 3.90 -10.21 18.74
CA VAL A 480 4.33 -9.05 19.54
C VAL A 480 3.33 -7.92 19.39
N GLY A 481 2.90 -7.58 18.17
CA GLY A 481 1.91 -6.54 17.92
C GLY A 481 0.58 -6.78 18.65
N MET A 482 0.08 -8.02 18.62
CA MET A 482 -1.10 -8.40 19.42
C MET A 482 -0.86 -8.22 20.93
N ALA A 483 0.27 -8.72 21.45
CA ALA A 483 0.59 -8.58 22.87
C ALA A 483 0.82 -7.10 23.28
N ALA A 484 1.36 -6.27 22.38
CA ALA A 484 1.57 -4.84 22.57
C ALA A 484 0.24 -4.09 22.63
N SER A 485 -0.70 -4.39 21.73
CA SER A 485 -2.06 -3.83 21.77
C SER A 485 -2.76 -4.14 23.10
N GLN A 486 -2.70 -5.40 23.55
CA GLN A 486 -3.23 -5.80 24.85
C GLN A 486 -2.58 -5.06 26.02
N LEU A 487 -1.25 -4.88 25.97
CA LEU A 487 -0.51 -4.15 26.98
C LEU A 487 -0.89 -2.66 26.99
N SER A 488 -0.98 -2.02 25.82
CA SER A 488 -1.35 -0.60 25.68
C SER A 488 -2.70 -0.34 26.33
N ASN A 489 -3.71 -1.15 26.01
CA ASN A 489 -5.05 -1.02 26.60
C ASN A 489 -5.00 -1.10 28.14
N LEU A 490 -4.27 -2.06 28.70
CA LEU A 490 -4.13 -2.19 30.17
C LEU A 490 -3.39 -0.99 30.80
N LEU A 491 -2.41 -0.43 30.10
CA LEU A 491 -1.67 0.74 30.57
C LEU A 491 -2.52 2.02 30.51
N GLU A 492 -3.31 2.19 29.44
CA GLU A 492 -4.26 3.29 29.25
C GLU A 492 -5.39 3.26 30.27
N GLU A 493 -5.92 2.07 30.57
CA GLU A 493 -6.89 1.84 31.66
C GLU A 493 -6.27 2.02 33.06
N GLY A 494 -4.95 2.16 33.15
CA GLY A 494 -4.21 2.29 34.40
C GLY A 494 -4.11 0.98 35.20
N ASN A 495 -4.49 -0.15 34.62
CA ASN A 495 -4.47 -1.48 35.24
C ASN A 495 -3.06 -2.10 35.24
N ILE A 496 -2.16 -1.48 36.00
CA ILE A 496 -0.75 -1.89 36.13
C ILE A 496 -0.58 -3.35 36.59
N PRO A 497 -1.37 -3.89 37.55
CA PRO A 497 -1.22 -5.28 37.97
C PRO A 497 -1.46 -6.30 36.86
N GLU A 498 -2.46 -6.10 36.00
CA GLU A 498 -2.68 -6.98 34.85
C GLU A 498 -1.65 -6.74 33.74
N ALA A 499 -1.22 -5.49 33.52
CA ALA A 499 -0.13 -5.18 32.61
C ALA A 499 1.17 -5.91 33.00
N GLU A 500 1.49 -5.97 34.30
CA GLU A 500 2.64 -6.74 34.81
C GLU A 500 2.49 -8.24 34.52
N LYS A 501 1.32 -8.83 34.78
CA LYS A 501 1.07 -10.25 34.49
C LYS A 501 1.24 -10.56 33.00
N LEU A 502 0.74 -9.67 32.14
CA LEU A 502 0.90 -9.80 30.70
C LEU A 502 2.37 -9.69 30.30
N PHE A 503 3.07 -8.63 30.73
CA PHE A 503 4.50 -8.44 30.46
C PHE A 503 5.32 -9.67 30.87
N ARG A 504 5.11 -10.18 32.09
CA ARG A 504 5.79 -11.39 32.59
C ARG A 504 5.48 -12.61 31.74
N ARG A 505 4.24 -12.81 31.32
CA ARG A 505 3.90 -13.95 30.44
C ARG A 505 4.59 -13.82 29.08
N GLN A 506 4.56 -12.63 28.49
CA GLN A 506 5.04 -12.42 27.13
C GLN A 506 6.55 -12.39 27.04
N ILE A 507 7.29 -11.88 28.04
CA ILE A 507 8.75 -11.95 28.02
C ILE A 507 9.28 -13.39 28.07
N HIS A 508 8.52 -14.31 28.68
CA HIS A 508 8.85 -15.74 28.68
C HIS A 508 8.47 -16.45 27.38
N SER A 509 7.41 -16.02 26.70
CA SER A 509 6.90 -16.67 25.47
C SER A 509 7.48 -16.08 24.18
N LEU A 510 7.61 -14.76 24.13
CA LEU A 510 7.98 -13.96 22.96
C LEU A 510 9.32 -13.27 23.12
N GLY A 511 9.89 -13.15 24.33
CA GLY A 511 11.11 -12.35 24.53
C GLY A 511 12.27 -12.74 23.62
N GLN A 512 12.53 -14.04 23.45
CA GLN A 512 13.62 -14.50 22.59
C GLN A 512 13.30 -14.41 21.09
N THR A 513 12.07 -14.75 20.67
CA THR A 513 11.71 -14.76 19.24
C THR A 513 11.25 -13.40 18.71
N GLY A 514 10.78 -12.52 19.59
CA GLY A 514 10.35 -11.16 19.27
C GLY A 514 11.49 -10.15 19.26
N GLY A 515 12.63 -10.47 19.90
CA GLY A 515 13.87 -9.67 19.81
C GLY A 515 13.63 -8.18 20.01
N GLY A 516 14.05 -7.37 19.03
CA GLY A 516 13.86 -5.92 19.04
C GLY A 516 12.40 -5.47 19.11
N ASN A 517 11.49 -6.11 18.37
CA ASN A 517 10.07 -5.75 18.40
C ASN A 517 9.50 -5.93 19.82
N PHE A 518 9.86 -7.02 20.51
CA PHE A 518 9.46 -7.20 21.91
C PHE A 518 10.00 -6.09 22.81
N TYR A 519 11.23 -5.64 22.59
CA TYR A 519 11.82 -4.56 23.37
C TYR A 519 11.04 -3.25 23.16
N TYR A 520 10.90 -2.80 21.91
CA TYR A 520 10.33 -1.49 21.59
C TYR A 520 8.82 -1.43 21.81
N ASP A 521 8.08 -2.50 21.52
CA ASP A 521 6.61 -2.45 21.53
C ASP A 521 6.01 -2.89 22.87
N ILE A 522 6.75 -3.63 23.69
CA ILE A 522 6.26 -4.21 24.95
C ILE A 522 7.11 -3.76 26.13
N ALA A 523 8.43 -4.02 26.10
CA ALA A 523 9.26 -3.83 27.28
C ALA A 523 9.47 -2.35 27.63
N GLU A 524 9.86 -1.55 26.64
CA GLU A 524 10.11 -0.12 26.83
C GLU A 524 8.84 0.64 27.28
N PRO A 525 7.67 0.52 26.62
CA PRO A 525 6.45 1.19 27.05
C PRO A 525 6.06 0.85 28.50
N TYR A 526 6.08 -0.43 28.86
CA TYR A 526 5.78 -0.87 30.23
C TYR A 526 6.75 -0.28 31.25
N ILE A 527 8.05 -0.36 30.99
CA ILE A 527 9.08 0.13 31.91
C ILE A 527 9.02 1.66 32.03
N ARG A 528 8.76 2.40 30.95
CA ARG A 528 8.60 3.86 30.99
C ARG A 528 7.41 4.27 31.86
N VAL A 529 6.29 3.54 31.82
CA VAL A 529 5.16 3.79 32.73
C VAL A 529 5.57 3.55 34.19
N LEU A 530 6.34 2.51 34.50
CA LEU A 530 6.86 2.28 35.86
C LEU A 530 7.76 3.42 36.34
N ILE A 531 8.65 3.92 35.48
CA ILE A 531 9.52 5.07 35.77
C ILE A 531 8.67 6.32 36.04
N ALA A 532 7.70 6.61 35.17
CA ALA A 532 6.81 7.77 35.30
C ALA A 532 5.98 7.73 36.59
N LYS A 533 5.58 6.54 37.05
CA LYS A 533 4.87 6.34 38.32
C LYS A 533 5.79 6.30 39.56
N GLY A 534 7.11 6.48 39.39
CA GLY A 534 8.08 6.48 40.48
C GLY A 534 8.53 5.08 40.94
N ASN A 535 8.09 4.01 40.29
CA ASN A 535 8.44 2.62 40.61
C ASN A 535 9.83 2.23 40.05
N LYS A 536 10.84 3.05 40.32
CA LYS A 536 12.20 2.92 39.76
C LYS A 536 12.89 1.58 40.08
N SER A 537 12.70 1.05 41.30
CA SER A 537 13.27 -0.25 41.71
C SER A 537 12.73 -1.40 40.86
N GLU A 538 11.43 -1.36 40.55
CA GLU A 538 10.78 -2.35 39.72
C GLU A 538 11.17 -2.22 38.25
N ALA A 539 11.26 -0.99 37.74
CA ALA A 539 11.80 -0.70 36.41
C ALA A 539 13.18 -1.35 36.22
N ARG A 540 14.11 -1.15 37.17
CA ARG A 540 15.45 -1.78 37.10
C ARG A 540 15.42 -3.31 37.09
N ARG A 541 14.54 -3.93 37.89
CA ARG A 541 14.37 -5.41 37.86
C ARG A 541 13.88 -5.90 36.50
N ASN A 542 12.94 -5.19 35.89
CA ASN A 542 12.40 -5.54 34.58
C ASN A 542 13.43 -5.32 33.46
N ILE A 543 14.24 -4.25 33.51
CA ILE A 543 15.38 -4.05 32.60
C ILE A 543 16.35 -5.23 32.65
N ALA A 544 16.74 -5.67 33.86
CA ALA A 544 17.63 -6.82 34.03
C ALA A 544 17.01 -8.15 33.54
N LEU A 545 15.68 -8.29 33.64
CA LEU A 545 14.97 -9.44 33.10
C LEU A 545 14.98 -9.43 31.56
N VAL A 546 14.71 -8.28 30.95
CA VAL A 546 14.75 -8.08 29.48
C VAL A 546 16.13 -8.40 28.93
N ARG A 547 17.19 -7.81 29.51
CA ARG A 547 18.59 -8.06 29.10
C ARG A 547 18.91 -9.56 29.06
N ARG A 548 18.47 -10.30 30.09
CA ARG A 548 18.69 -11.75 30.19
C ARG A 548 17.86 -12.56 29.20
N LYS A 549 16.60 -12.18 28.96
CA LYS A 549 15.66 -12.96 28.16
C LYS A 549 15.82 -12.75 26.66
N LEU A 550 16.23 -11.57 26.25
CA LEU A 550 16.55 -11.25 24.86
C LEU A 550 17.99 -11.66 24.51
N ALA A 551 18.80 -12.07 25.49
CA ALA A 551 20.22 -12.40 25.31
C ALA A 551 21.01 -11.28 24.62
N THR A 552 20.74 -10.03 24.99
CA THR A 552 21.35 -8.86 24.35
C THR A 552 22.82 -8.74 24.72
N ASP A 553 23.70 -8.64 23.72
CA ASP A 553 25.10 -8.30 23.94
C ASP A 553 25.25 -6.84 24.41
N SER A 554 26.13 -6.60 25.39
CA SER A 554 26.42 -5.27 25.95
C SER A 554 27.05 -4.29 24.94
N GLY A 555 27.37 -4.76 23.73
CA GLY A 555 27.85 -3.96 22.60
C GLY A 555 26.84 -3.80 21.45
N GLY A 556 25.69 -4.48 21.49
CA GLY A 556 24.66 -4.43 20.44
C GLY A 556 23.70 -3.24 20.60
N ILE A 557 22.90 -2.97 19.56
CA ILE A 557 21.93 -1.85 19.54
C ILE A 557 20.94 -1.95 20.72
N LEU A 558 20.35 -3.13 20.94
CA LEU A 558 19.39 -3.35 22.05
C LEU A 558 20.05 -3.23 23.43
N GLY A 559 21.33 -3.60 23.56
CA GLY A 559 22.09 -3.42 24.79
C GLY A 559 22.23 -1.94 25.17
N ALA A 560 22.57 -1.10 24.19
CA ALA A 560 22.67 0.35 24.38
C ALA A 560 21.33 1.00 24.76
N SER A 561 20.23 0.61 24.11
CA SER A 561 18.89 1.10 24.46
C SER A 561 18.50 0.71 25.90
N LEU A 562 18.84 -0.50 26.34
CA LEU A 562 18.62 -0.93 27.72
C LEU A 562 19.44 -0.11 28.73
N ASP A 563 20.69 0.24 28.39
CA ASP A 563 21.55 1.08 29.24
C ASP A 563 20.96 2.48 29.43
N GLU A 564 20.41 3.09 28.37
CA GLU A 564 19.73 4.39 28.43
C GLU A 564 18.46 4.33 29.31
N LEU A 565 17.68 3.26 29.16
CA LEU A 565 16.50 3.02 30.00
C LEU A 565 16.91 2.86 31.48
N GLU A 566 18.04 2.21 31.75
CA GLU A 566 18.59 2.01 33.09
C GLU A 566 19.04 3.32 33.73
N VAL A 567 19.63 4.23 32.95
CA VAL A 567 19.92 5.61 33.38
C VAL A 567 18.64 6.34 33.76
N SER A 568 17.58 6.24 32.95
CA SER A 568 16.27 6.86 33.25
C SER A 568 15.60 6.28 34.52
N ALA A 569 15.89 5.03 34.84
CA ALA A 569 15.42 4.37 36.06
C ALA A 569 16.31 4.64 37.29
N LYS A 570 17.43 5.36 37.16
CA LYS A 570 18.24 5.84 38.31
C LYS A 570 17.49 6.91 39.06
#